data_AF-A0A8H7XJ69-F1
#
_entry.id   AF-A0A8H7XJ69-F1
#
_cell.length_a   1.000
_cell.length_b   1.000
_cell.length_c   1.000
_cell.angle_alpha   90.00
_cell.angle_beta   90.00
_cell.angle_gamma   90.00
#
_symmetry.space_group_name_H-M   'P 1'
#
loop_
_entity.id
_entity.type
_entity.pdbx_description
1 polymer ?
#
loop_
_entity_poly.entity_id
_entity_poly.type
_entity_poly.pdbx_seq_one_letter_code
_entity_poly.pdbx_strand_id
1 'polypeptide(L)' 'MAPPSKPFRQVTRREIPPADRDFILKIMKLDYRDRPTANQLLEDEWFSEKSEDTREPLSPKKQESPAPNKEKAVD' A
#
# COMPACT_ATOMS: atom_id res chain seq x y z
N MET A 1 22.44 -5.97 4.23
CA MET A 1 21.17 -6.74 4.20
C MET A 1 20.09 -5.91 4.89
N ALA A 2 18.90 -5.81 4.29
CA ALA A 2 17.76 -5.23 4.98
C ALA A 2 17.38 -6.09 6.20
N PRO A 3 16.80 -5.51 7.26
CA PRO A 3 16.29 -6.29 8.37
C PRO A 3 15.23 -7.29 7.88
N PRO A 4 15.13 -8.49 8.51
CA PRO A 4 14.13 -9.47 8.14
C PRO A 4 12.72 -8.89 8.29
N SER A 5 11.85 -9.17 7.32
CA SER A 5 10.45 -8.78 7.37
C SER A 5 9.79 -9.43 8.58
N LYS A 6 8.94 -8.65 9.28
CA LYS A 6 8.16 -9.17 10.41
C LYS A 6 7.26 -10.31 9.91
N PRO A 7 7.21 -11.46 10.62
CA PRO A 7 6.23 -12.51 10.33
C PRO A 7 4.81 -11.95 10.28
N PHE A 8 3.96 -12.44 9.36
CA PHE A 8 2.58 -11.95 9.21
C PHE A 8 1.77 -12.00 10.50
N ARG A 9 2.00 -13.01 11.35
CA ARG A 9 1.38 -13.13 12.68
C ARG A 9 1.71 -11.97 13.66
N GLN A 10 2.73 -11.18 13.36
CA GLN A 10 3.19 -10.03 14.17
C GLN A 10 2.87 -8.67 13.52
N VAL A 11 2.15 -8.69 12.39
CA VAL A 11 1.70 -7.46 11.74
C VAL A 11 0.71 -6.74 12.63
N THR A 12 0.90 -5.42 12.77
CA THR A 12 0.04 -4.55 13.56
C THR A 12 -0.64 -3.52 12.66
N ARG A 13 -1.49 -2.67 13.25
CA ARG A 13 -2.11 -1.53 12.57
C ARG A 13 -1.11 -0.55 11.95
N ARG A 14 0.15 -0.58 12.39
CA ARG A 14 1.24 0.21 11.81
C ARG A 14 1.62 -0.26 10.40
N GLU A 15 1.60 -1.56 10.17
CA GLU A 15 1.98 -2.14 8.89
C GLU A 15 0.77 -2.40 7.98
N ILE A 16 -0.36 -2.82 8.55
CA ILE A 16 -1.62 -3.02 7.82
C ILE A 16 -2.73 -2.28 8.55
N PRO A 17 -3.20 -1.15 8.00
CA PRO A 17 -4.31 -0.41 8.59
C PRO A 17 -5.62 -1.22 8.59
N PRO A 18 -6.60 -0.81 9.42
CA PRO A 18 -7.81 -1.61 9.64
C PRO A 18 -8.56 -2.00 8.36
N ALA A 19 -8.79 -1.04 7.46
CA ALA A 19 -9.51 -1.30 6.20
C ALA A 19 -8.78 -2.33 5.31
N ASP A 20 -7.46 -2.18 5.13
CA ASP A 20 -6.63 -3.13 4.38
C ASP A 20 -6.69 -4.52 5.00
N ARG A 21 -6.60 -4.61 6.34
CA ARG A 21 -6.65 -5.88 7.06
C ARG A 21 -7.98 -6.59 6.82
N ASP A 22 -9.08 -5.86 6.95
CA ASP A 22 -10.42 -6.43 6.84
C ASP A 22 -10.70 -6.91 5.42
N PHE A 23 -10.24 -6.17 4.40
CA PHE A 23 -10.30 -6.61 3.01
C PHE A 23 -9.43 -7.85 2.73
N ILE A 24 -8.17 -7.86 3.20
CA ILE A 24 -7.26 -9.01 3.02
C ILE A 24 -7.83 -10.28 3.66
N LEU A 25 -8.47 -10.18 4.84
CA LEU A 25 -9.09 -11.32 5.52
C LEU A 25 -10.32 -11.90 4.80
N LYS A 26 -10.93 -11.14 3.88
CA LYS A 26 -12.00 -11.64 3.00
C LYS A 26 -11.43 -12.56 1.91
N ILE A 27 -10.27 -12.21 1.35
CA ILE A 27 -9.62 -12.99 0.26
C ILE A 27 -8.73 -14.13 0.78
N MET A 28 -8.13 -14.00 1.96
CA MET A 28 -7.20 -15.00 2.54
C MET A 28 -7.92 -16.12 3.31
N LYS A 29 -9.01 -16.65 2.77
CA LYS A 29 -9.66 -17.85 3.35
C LYS A 29 -8.84 -19.11 3.04
N LEU A 30 -8.75 -19.99 4.04
CA LEU A 30 -8.07 -21.28 3.92
C LEU A 30 -8.75 -22.16 2.87
N ASP A 31 -10.07 -22.29 2.94
CA ASP A 31 -10.87 -22.89 1.87
C ASP A 31 -11.11 -21.85 0.78
N TYR A 32 -10.85 -22.22 -0.47
CA TYR A 32 -11.05 -21.32 -1.61
C TYR A 32 -12.53 -21.10 -1.94
N ARG A 33 -13.41 -22.03 -1.53
CA ARG A 33 -14.87 -21.95 -1.76
C ARG A 33 -15.55 -20.92 -0.88
N ASP A 34 -14.92 -20.58 0.24
CA ASP A 34 -15.38 -19.53 1.15
C ASP A 34 -14.97 -18.13 0.68
N ARG A 35 -14.14 -18.03 -0.36
CA ARG A 35 -13.69 -16.74 -0.89
C ARG A 35 -14.82 -16.12 -1.73
N PRO A 36 -15.05 -14.81 -1.60
CA PRO A 36 -15.99 -14.10 -2.45
C PRO A 36 -15.52 -14.09 -3.91
N THR A 37 -16.48 -13.95 -4.81
CA THR A 37 -16.21 -13.72 -6.24
C THR A 37 -15.60 -12.34 -6.48
N ALA A 38 -15.03 -12.13 -7.67
CA ALA A 38 -14.49 -10.83 -8.06
C ALA A 38 -15.55 -9.72 -8.00
N ASN A 39 -16.77 -9.97 -8.48
CA ASN A 39 -17.84 -8.97 -8.46
C ASN A 39 -18.21 -8.56 -7.02
N GLN A 40 -18.32 -9.53 -6.11
CA GLN A 40 -18.59 -9.25 -4.69
C GLN A 40 -17.45 -8.47 -4.02
N LEU A 41 -16.19 -8.70 -4.41
CA LEU A 41 -15.06 -7.94 -3.89
C LEU A 41 -15.06 -6.49 -4.37
N LEU A 42 -15.47 -6.25 -5.62
CA LEU A 42 -15.52 -4.89 -6.18
C LEU A 42 -16.63 -4.04 -5.56
N GLU A 43 -17.63 -4.65 -4.93
CA GLU A 43 -18.69 -3.97 -4.17
C GLU A 43 -18.26 -3.59 -2.73
N ASP A 44 -17.06 -4.00 -2.30
CA ASP A 44 -16.57 -3.77 -0.94
C ASP A 44 -16.26 -2.30 -0.65
N GLU A 45 -16.56 -1.83 0.57
CA GLU A 45 -16.29 -0.46 1.01
C GLU A 45 -14.80 -0.09 0.95
N TRP A 46 -13.89 -1.09 0.94
CA TRP A 46 -12.47 -0.87 0.73
C TRP A 46 -12.17 -0.11 -0.57
N PHE A 47 -12.97 -0.31 -1.64
CA PHE A 47 -12.85 0.41 -2.91
C PHE A 47 -13.49 1.81 -2.90
N SER A 48 -14.11 2.23 -1.79
CA SER A 48 -14.71 3.55 -1.67
C SER A 48 -13.70 4.61 -1.20
N GLU A 49 -13.94 5.87 -1.58
CA GLU A 49 -13.16 7.03 -1.11
C GLU A 49 -13.37 7.35 0.38
N LYS A 50 -14.23 6.59 1.07
CA LYS A 50 -14.62 6.81 2.48
C LYS A 50 -14.04 5.76 3.41
N SER A 51 -13.20 4.86 2.92
CA SER A 51 -12.50 3.87 3.74
C SER A 51 -11.69 4.58 4.83
N GLU A 52 -11.65 4.01 6.04
CA GLU A 52 -10.89 4.58 7.17
C GLU A 52 -9.39 4.76 6.86
N ASP A 53 -8.87 4.08 5.84
CA ASP A 53 -7.49 4.20 5.37
C ASP A 53 -7.42 4.49 3.86
N THR A 54 -8.29 5.36 3.33
CA THR A 54 -8.04 6.00 2.04
C THR A 54 -6.80 6.89 2.20
N ARG A 55 -5.61 6.31 2.00
CA ARG A 55 -4.36 7.06 2.00
C ARG A 55 -4.48 8.18 0.98
N GLU A 56 -4.11 9.40 1.36
CA GLU A 56 -3.98 10.49 0.38
C GLU A 56 -3.14 9.99 -0.80
N PRO A 57 -3.52 10.30 -2.06
CA PRO A 57 -2.75 9.91 -3.22
C PRO A 57 -1.29 10.27 -2.98
N LEU A 58 -0.38 9.32 -3.20
CA LEU A 58 1.05 9.62 -3.12
C LEU A 58 1.30 10.83 -4.02
N SER A 59 1.61 11.98 -3.39
CA SER A 59 1.96 13.18 -4.13
C SER A 59 3.00 12.78 -5.16
N PRO A 60 2.83 13.12 -6.46
CA PRO A 60 3.77 12.70 -7.47
C PRO A 60 5.15 13.16 -7.00
N LYS A 61 6.04 12.19 -6.71
CA LYS A 61 7.39 12.49 -6.26
C LYS A 61 7.94 13.50 -7.26
N LYS A 62 8.27 14.71 -6.79
CA LYS A 62 8.96 15.72 -7.58
C LYS A 62 10.12 15.00 -8.24
N GLN A 63 10.04 14.80 -9.55
CA GLN A 63 11.15 14.25 -10.32
C GLN A 63 12.35 15.11 -9.96
N GLU A 64 13.36 14.48 -9.37
CA GLU A 64 14.59 15.12 -8.98
C GLU A 64 15.21 15.63 -10.29
N SER A 65 15.00 16.93 -10.54
CA SER A 65 15.61 17.62 -11.67
C SER A 65 17.12 17.41 -11.55
N PRO A 66 17.82 16.98 -12.62
CA PRO A 66 19.27 16.84 -12.53
C PRO A 66 19.86 18.21 -12.14
N ALA A 67 20.70 18.20 -11.09
CA ALA A 67 21.35 19.40 -10.61
C ALA A 67 22.13 20.10 -11.74
N PRO A 68 22.09 21.44 -11.87
CA PRO A 68 22.87 22.13 -12.88
C PRO A 68 24.36 21.91 -12.61
N ASN A 69 25.04 21.35 -13.61
CA ASN A 69 26.48 21.13 -13.61
C ASN A 69 27.19 22.50 -13.49
N LYS A 70 27.90 22.74 -12.39
CA LYS A 70 28.77 23.91 -12.28
C LYS A 70 30.07 23.61 -13.01
N GLU A 71 30.12 23.91 -14.31
CA GLU A 71 31.41 24.04 -14.99
C GLU A 71 32.22 25.14 -14.31
N LYS A 72 33.42 24.78 -13.89
CA LYS A 72 34.43 25.68 -13.32
C LYS A 72 34.78 26.74 -14.37
N ALA A 73 34.56 28.00 -14.04
CA ALA A 73 35.45 29.05 -14.54
C ALA A 73 36.81 28.84 -13.86
N VAL A 74 37.82 28.57 -14.68
CA VAL A 74 39.23 28.66 -14.29
C VAL A 74 39.78 29.86 -15.07
N ASP A 75 40.50 30.71 -14.33
CA ASP A 75 41.14 32.00 -14.67
C ASP A 75 41.53 32.26 -16.14
#